data_AF-A0A7K7GKW8-F1
#
_entry.id   AF-A0A7K7GKW8-F1
#
_cell.length_a   1.000
_cell.length_b   1.000
_cell.length_c   1.000
_cell.angle_alpha   90.00
_cell.angle_beta   90.00
_cell.angle_gamma   90.00
#
_symmetry.space_group_name_H-M   'P 1'
#
loop_
_entity.id
_entity.type
_entity.pdbx_description
1 polymer ?
#
loop_
_entity_poly.entity_id
_entity_poly.type
_entity_poly.pdbx_seq_one_letter_code
_entity_poly.pdbx_strand_id
1 'polypeptide(L)'
;VTGASFFVFSGALKSSSGYLAKSSIVEDGVMVQITAENMDSLRQALREMKDFTITCGKVDAEDPQEHVHIQWVEDDKNFNKG
;
A
#
# COMPACT_ATOMS: atom_id res chain seq x y z
N VAL A 1 14.71 -9.30 1.03
CA VAL A 1 13.97 -8.16 1.62
C VAL A 1 14.75 -6.91 1.29
N THR A 2 14.07 -5.90 0.73
CA THR A 2 14.66 -4.62 0.34
C THR A 2 13.90 -3.53 1.08
N GLY A 3 14.61 -2.60 1.72
CA GLY A 3 14.00 -1.44 2.37
C GLY A 3 13.73 -0.32 1.36
N ALA A 4 12.89 0.63 1.76
CA ALA A 4 12.69 1.89 1.05
C ALA A 4 12.80 3.04 2.06
N SER A 5 13.33 4.19 1.64
CA SER A 5 13.50 5.35 2.52
C SER A 5 12.17 6.03 2.87
N PHE A 6 11.18 5.96 1.97
CA PHE A 6 9.86 6.53 2.20
C PHE A 6 8.77 5.79 1.42
N PHE A 7 7.51 5.99 1.82
CA PHE A 7 6.35 5.53 1.07
C PHE A 7 5.30 6.63 0.93
N VAL A 8 4.54 6.60 -0.17
CA VAL A 8 3.46 7.55 -0.44
C VAL A 8 2.22 6.80 -0.93
N PHE A 9 1.11 6.94 -0.21
CA PHE A 9 -0.21 6.55 -0.72
C PHE A 9 -0.86 7.73 -1.43
N SER A 10 -1.31 7.53 -2.67
CA SER A 10 -1.95 8.56 -3.50
C SER A 10 -3.35 8.14 -3.91
N GLY A 11 -4.38 8.93 -3.54
CA GLY A 11 -5.79 8.66 -3.86
C GLY A 11 -6.23 9.14 -5.24
N ALA A 12 -5.29 9.34 -6.16
CA ALA A 12 -5.52 9.97 -7.46
C ALA A 12 -5.82 8.97 -8.59
N LEU A 13 -5.95 7.67 -8.29
CA LEU A 13 -6.27 6.68 -9.30
C LEU A 13 -7.73 6.83 -9.75
N LYS A 14 -7.92 7.12 -11.03
CA LYS A 14 -9.26 7.19 -11.64
C LYS A 14 -9.80 5.78 -11.83
N SER A 15 -11.07 5.55 -11.50
CA SER A 15 -11.76 4.28 -11.70
C SER A 15 -11.78 3.85 -13.18
N SER A 16 -11.77 4.83 -14.10
CA SER A 16 -11.68 4.60 -15.54
C SER A 16 -10.28 4.18 -16.03
N SER A 17 -9.29 4.06 -15.15
CA SER A 17 -7.93 3.66 -15.53
C SER A 17 -7.80 2.17 -15.88
N GLY A 18 -8.76 1.34 -15.47
CA GLY A 18 -8.71 -0.12 -15.64
C GLY A 18 -7.75 -0.82 -14.65
N TYR A 19 -7.29 -0.12 -13.62
CA TYR A 19 -6.45 -0.66 -12.55
C TYR A 19 -7.16 -0.60 -11.20
N LEU A 20 -6.93 -1.61 -10.37
CA LEU A 20 -7.36 -1.67 -8.96
C LEU A 20 -6.47 -0.78 -8.08
N ALA A 21 -5.16 -0.92 -8.26
CA ALA A 21 -4.12 -0.08 -7.69
C ALA A 21 -2.85 -0.16 -8.56
N LYS A 22 -1.95 0.80 -8.40
CA LYS A 22 -0.62 0.79 -9.03
C LYS A 22 0.45 1.06 -8.00
N SER A 23 1.47 0.23 -7.96
CA SER A 23 2.72 0.51 -7.24
C SER A 23 3.78 0.99 -8.23
N SER A 24 4.70 1.82 -7.75
CA SER A 24 5.85 2.28 -8.53
C SER A 24 6.97 2.72 -7.59
N ILE A 25 8.22 2.48 -8.00
CA ILE A 25 9.40 3.00 -7.31
C ILE A 25 9.63 4.45 -7.74
N VAL A 26 9.82 5.35 -6.78
CA VAL A 26 10.13 6.77 -7.00
C VAL A 26 11.40 7.09 -6.23
N GLU A 27 12.52 7.23 -6.94
CA GLU A 27 13.86 7.32 -6.34
C GLU A 27 14.14 6.14 -5.38
N ASP A 28 14.31 6.40 -4.09
CA ASP A 28 14.51 5.37 -3.04
C ASP A 28 13.21 5.05 -2.27
N GLY A 29 12.06 5.53 -2.76
CA GLY A 29 10.76 5.35 -2.14
C GLY A 29 9.78 4.54 -2.97
N VAL A 30 8.65 4.20 -2.36
CA VAL A 30 7.54 3.47 -2.99
C VAL A 30 6.29 4.35 -3.02
N MET A 31 5.71 4.56 -4.20
CA MET A 31 4.40 5.18 -4.36
C MET A 31 3.35 4.13 -4.68
N VAL A 32 2.23 4.15 -3.95
CA VAL A 32 1.07 3.30 -4.20
C VAL A 32 -0.13 4.19 -4.52
N GLN A 33 -0.55 4.15 -5.78
CA GLN A 33 -1.72 4.87 -6.27
C GLN A 33 -2.96 3.99 -6.16
N ILE A 34 -3.95 4.48 -5.43
CA ILE A 34 -5.23 3.82 -5.18
C ILE A 34 -6.38 4.77 -5.51
N THR A 35 -7.59 4.23 -5.60
CA THR A 35 -8.80 5.05 -5.79
C THR A 35 -9.04 5.90 -4.54
N ALA A 36 -9.79 7.00 -4.69
CA ALA A 36 -10.21 7.81 -3.55
C ALA A 36 -10.97 6.98 -2.51
N GLU A 37 -11.85 6.08 -2.97
CA GLU A 37 -12.59 5.15 -2.10
C GLU A 37 -11.66 4.21 -1.30
N ASN A 38 -10.68 3.58 -1.95
CA ASN A 38 -9.71 2.73 -1.24
C ASN A 38 -8.86 3.54 -0.24
N MET A 39 -8.57 4.81 -0.54
CA MET A 39 -7.87 5.70 0.38
C MET A 39 -8.68 5.98 1.64
N ASP A 40 -10.00 6.17 1.51
CA ASP A 40 -10.86 6.38 2.67
C ASP A 40 -10.99 5.10 3.51
N SER A 41 -11.11 3.93 2.88
CA SER A 41 -11.07 2.62 3.55
C SER A 41 -9.74 2.38 4.28
N LEU A 42 -8.61 2.72 3.65
CA LEU A 42 -7.28 2.63 4.27
C LEU A 42 -7.19 3.53 5.50
N ARG A 43 -7.62 4.79 5.40
CA ARG A 43 -7.63 5.73 6.54
C ARG A 43 -8.51 5.22 7.68
N GLN A 44 -9.65 4.62 7.36
CA GLN A 44 -10.53 4.02 8.37
C GLN A 44 -9.85 2.84 9.06
N ALA A 45 -9.28 1.89 8.31
CA ALA A 45 -8.56 0.75 8.88
C ALA A 45 -7.41 1.17 9.80
N LEU A 46 -6.63 2.18 9.38
CA LEU A 46 -5.56 2.76 10.21
C LEU A 46 -6.08 3.39 11.50
N ARG A 47 -7.22 4.09 11.47
CA ARG A 47 -7.85 4.65 12.68
C ARG A 47 -8.36 3.58 13.63
N GLU A 48 -8.79 2.44 13.09
CA GLU A 48 -9.28 1.30 13.86
C GLU A 48 -8.17 0.34 14.30
N MET A 49 -6.90 0.63 14.00
CA MET A 49 -5.77 -0.28 14.20
C MET A 49 -6.01 -1.67 13.59
N LYS A 50 -6.52 -1.69 12.36
CA LYS A 50 -6.75 -2.91 11.58
C LYS A 50 -5.76 -3.01 10.43
N ASP A 51 -5.38 -4.24 10.13
CA ASP A 51 -4.60 -4.57 8.94
C ASP A 51 -5.39 -4.25 7.67
N PHE A 52 -4.69 -3.92 6.60
CA PHE A 52 -5.28 -3.59 5.32
C PHE A 52 -4.44 -4.16 4.18
N THR A 53 -5.10 -4.69 3.15
CA THR A 53 -4.43 -5.23 1.96
C THR A 53 -4.97 -4.53 0.72
N ILE A 54 -4.06 -4.05 -0.11
CA ILE A 54 -4.36 -3.44 -1.41
C ILE A 54 -3.90 -4.41 -2.49
N THR A 55 -4.82 -4.72 -3.40
CA THR A 55 -4.54 -5.52 -4.59
C THR A 55 -4.20 -4.58 -5.74
N CYS A 56 -2.97 -4.68 -6.22
CA CYS A 56 -2.43 -3.95 -7.37
C CYS A 56 -2.61 -4.75 -8.66
N GLY A 57 -2.74 -4.02 -9.77
CA GLY A 57 -2.87 -4.61 -11.10
C GLY A 57 -4.12 -4.17 -11.83
N LYS A 58 -4.35 -4.76 -13.01
CA LYS A 58 -5.56 -4.53 -13.80
C LYS A 58 -6.74 -5.30 -13.22
N VAL A 59 -7.93 -4.73 -13.38
CA VAL A 59 -9.19 -5.32 -12.88
C VAL A 59 -9.43 -6.72 -13.47
N ASP A 60 -9.10 -6.91 -14.74
CA ASP A 60 -9.34 -8.15 -15.50
C ASP A 60 -8.06 -8.97 -15.79
N ALA A 61 -6.98 -8.77 -15.03
CA ALA A 61 -5.75 -9.55 -15.25
C ALA A 61 -5.86 -10.96 -14.66
N GLU A 62 -5.57 -11.98 -15.48
CA GLU A 62 -5.39 -13.38 -15.05
C GLU A 62 -4.00 -13.64 -14.41
N ASP A 63 -3.07 -12.69 -14.54
CA ASP A 63 -1.71 -12.73 -13.98
C ASP A 63 -1.69 -12.56 -12.45
N PRO A 64 -0.59 -12.92 -11.76
CA PRO A 64 -0.49 -12.77 -10.31
C PRO A 64 -0.60 -11.29 -9.95
N GLN A 65 -1.66 -10.95 -9.22
CA GLN A 65 -1.86 -9.61 -8.69
C GLN A 65 -0.79 -9.33 -7.62
N GLU A 66 -0.17 -8.16 -7.72
CA GLU A 66 0.75 -7.70 -6.68
C GLU A 66 -0.07 -7.23 -5.47
N HIS A 67 0.41 -7.48 -4.26
CA HIS A 67 -0.27 -7.06 -3.04
C HIS A 67 0.61 -6.13 -2.21
N VAL A 68 0.00 -5.05 -1.72
CA VAL A 68 0.58 -4.18 -0.71
C VAL A 68 -0.14 -4.44 0.61
N HIS A 69 0.61 -4.90 1.61
CA HIS A 69 0.10 -5.19 2.94
C HIS A 69 0.50 -4.08 3.91
N ILE A 70 -0.48 -3.59 4.67
CA ILE A 70 -0.31 -2.68 5.79
C ILE A 70 -0.68 -3.47 7.03
N GLN A 71 0.31 -3.75 7.87
CA GLN A 71 0.16 -4.64 9.02
C GLN A 71 0.57 -3.93 10.30
N TRP A 72 -0.28 -4.05 11.32
CA TRP A 72 0.09 -3.73 12.69
C TRP A 72 0.93 -4.87 13.22
N VAL A 73 2.21 -4.61 13.38
CA VAL A 73 3.18 -5.56 13.92
C VAL A 73 3.43 -5.28 15.38
N GLU A 74 4.10 -6.22 16.05
CA GLU A 74 4.57 -6.00 17.42
C GLU A 74 5.54 -4.80 17.46
N ASP A 75 5.50 -4.06 18.56
CA ASP A 75 6.47 -2.98 18.81
C ASP A 75 7.91 -3.48 18.61
N ASP A 76 8.70 -2.66 17.92
CA ASP A 76 10.13 -2.92 17.81
C ASP A 76 10.78 -2.71 19.18
N LYS A 77 11.00 -3.83 19.88
CA LYS A 77 11.70 -3.87 21.19
C LYS A 77 13.18 -4.16 21.04
N ASN A 78 13.70 -4.17 19.81
CA ASN A 78 15.08 -4.55 19.50
C ASN A 78 15.99 -3.34 19.26
N PHE A 79 15.65 -2.18 19.84
CA PHE A 79 16.52 -1.01 19.83
C PHE A 79 17.55 -1.06 20.98
N ASN A 80 18.77 -0.57 20.72
CA ASN A 80 19.85 -0.41 21.72
C ASN A 80 20.24 -1.70 22.45
N LYS A 81 20.60 -2.75 21.70
CA LYS A 81 21.00 -4.06 22.25
C LYS A 81 22.36 -4.11 22.96
N GLY A 82 23.04 -2.97 23.12
CA GLY A 82 24.37 -2.91 23.74
C GLY A 82 25.48 -3.33 22.80
#